data_AF-A0A1I7ZHG6-F1
#
_entry.id   AF-A0A1I7ZHG6-F1
#
_cell.length_a   1.000
_cell.length_b   1.000
_cell.length_c   1.000
_cell.angle_alpha   90.00
_cell.angle_beta   90.00
_cell.angle_gamma   90.00
#
_symmetry.space_group_name_H-M   'P 1'
#
loop_
_entity.id
_entity.type
_entity.pdbx_description
1 polymer ?
#
loop_
_entity_poly.entity_id
_entity_poly.type
_entity_poly.pdbx_seq_one_letter_code
_entity_poly.pdbx_strand_id
1 'polypeptide(L)'
;MVCAAAPSGSGHRTEAEALVYNFVKRKKPSLLVEMFGKQRCRELEKQDHLYNENSLLSMMKAVSKRLPTIEGAGSSKKQKKIGKTEQKDNSADIKVKKKDKESATICKSSHDYGAATTGSVKEKITPELAVFNYFYERQQEQALTLLFDEKKREALGKKVETMGIWMPTVRRMYAHYRYLQMKDQNRLTLEIWNCELCKKDLKSSGRALELMRHIGIHEDIPCPCIVEGCDATLRRPDTLGIHLKDKHVLPVTSMNSEQYYALKEVEKQFRKRAEPFLSKYFPPEAFICFNDRKNRGVARDLEDPKCRKCGQIRKHSTKVGDLNEAQLFQYKKIKLNFGEIMRKEVPNYFPYKNELPEEEFVC
;
A
#
# COMPACT_ATOMS: atom_id res chain seq x y z
N MET A 1 -9.22 8.73 24.67
CA MET A 1 -10.17 8.58 23.57
C MET A 1 -9.73 7.40 22.71
N VAL A 2 -10.35 6.25 22.89
CA VAL A 2 -10.16 5.07 22.03
C VAL A 2 -11.21 5.22 20.93
N CYS A 3 -10.78 5.40 19.67
CA CYS A 3 -11.70 5.38 18.55
C CYS A 3 -12.43 4.04 18.57
N ALA A 4 -13.76 4.06 18.66
CA ALA A 4 -14.57 2.86 18.57
C ALA A 4 -14.25 2.19 17.24
N ALA A 5 -13.53 1.06 17.29
CA ALA A 5 -13.23 0.28 16.11
C ALA A 5 -14.55 -0.22 15.55
N ALA A 6 -15.01 0.39 14.45
CA ALA A 6 -16.17 -0.10 13.73
C ALA A 6 -15.92 -1.58 13.37
N PRO A 7 -16.92 -2.47 13.55
CA PRO A 7 -16.74 -3.90 13.29
C PRO A 7 -16.29 -4.11 11.84
N SER A 8 -15.01 -4.45 11.68
CA SER A 8 -14.24 -4.34 10.44
C SER A 8 -14.58 -5.38 9.36
N GLY A 9 -15.73 -6.06 9.45
CA GLY A 9 -16.09 -7.15 8.53
C GLY A 9 -17.32 -6.90 7.66
N SER A 10 -18.33 -6.17 8.17
CA SER A 10 -19.65 -6.08 7.52
C SER A 10 -19.86 -4.84 6.67
N GLY A 11 -19.11 -3.77 6.91
CA GLY A 11 -19.29 -2.47 6.23
C GLY A 11 -19.18 -2.57 4.70
N HIS A 12 -18.12 -3.18 4.20
CA HIS A 12 -17.85 -3.29 2.76
C HIS A 12 -18.93 -4.01 1.97
N ARG A 13 -19.63 -4.97 2.60
CA ARG A 13 -20.74 -5.67 1.96
C ARG A 13 -21.92 -4.75 1.76
N THR A 14 -22.30 -4.00 2.80
CA THR A 14 -23.44 -3.07 2.75
C THR A 14 -23.17 -1.91 1.80
N GLU A 15 -21.95 -1.36 1.81
CA GLU A 15 -21.55 -0.26 0.92
C GLU A 15 -21.57 -0.67 -0.56
N ALA A 16 -21.05 -1.86 -0.88
CA ALA A 16 -21.11 -2.41 -2.24
C ALA A 16 -22.54 -2.73 -2.69
N GLU A 17 -23.37 -3.28 -1.80
CA GLU A 17 -24.79 -3.52 -2.05
C GLU A 17 -25.56 -2.22 -2.32
N ALA A 18 -25.24 -1.12 -1.61
CA ALA A 18 -25.83 0.20 -1.85
C ALA A 18 -25.50 0.74 -3.25
N LEU A 19 -24.29 0.50 -3.76
CA LEU A 19 -23.93 0.90 -5.13
C LEU A 19 -24.73 0.13 -6.19
N VAL A 20 -24.92 -1.17 -6.00
CA VAL A 20 -25.75 -2.00 -6.89
C VAL A 20 -27.21 -1.58 -6.80
N TYR A 21 -27.72 -1.37 -5.60
CA TYR A 21 -29.08 -0.86 -5.35
C TYR A 21 -29.34 0.45 -6.09
N ASN A 22 -28.43 1.42 -5.97
CA ASN A 22 -28.57 2.72 -6.62
C ASN A 22 -28.51 2.64 -8.14
N PHE A 23 -27.77 1.67 -8.69
CA PHE A 23 -27.81 1.39 -10.12
C PHE A 23 -29.18 0.83 -10.55
N VAL A 24 -29.69 -0.18 -9.84
CA VAL A 24 -30.99 -0.81 -10.14
C VAL A 24 -32.13 0.19 -9.98
N LYS A 25 -32.12 1.00 -8.91
CA LYS A 25 -33.13 2.03 -8.62
C LYS A 25 -33.33 2.99 -9.78
N ARG A 26 -32.27 3.34 -10.50
CA ARG A 26 -32.35 4.27 -11.65
C ARG A 26 -32.77 3.58 -12.93
N LYS A 27 -32.27 2.37 -13.17
CA LYS A 27 -32.52 1.66 -14.43
C LYS A 27 -33.89 0.98 -14.45
N LYS A 28 -34.27 0.36 -13.34
CA LYS A 28 -35.47 -0.48 -13.20
C LYS A 28 -36.00 -0.45 -11.76
N PRO A 29 -36.58 0.68 -11.30
CA PRO A 29 -37.03 0.85 -9.92
C PRO A 29 -38.10 -0.16 -9.48
N SER A 30 -38.95 -0.63 -10.41
CA SER A 30 -39.99 -1.61 -10.14
C SER A 30 -39.45 -2.95 -9.61
N LEU A 31 -38.20 -3.28 -9.91
CA LEU A 31 -37.57 -4.54 -9.53
C LEU A 31 -36.92 -4.51 -8.15
N LEU A 32 -36.81 -3.34 -7.51
CA LEU A 32 -36.07 -3.19 -6.25
C LEU A 32 -36.59 -4.10 -5.14
N VAL A 33 -37.92 -4.11 -4.96
CA VAL A 33 -38.57 -4.88 -3.91
C VAL A 33 -38.39 -6.38 -4.14
N GLU A 34 -38.42 -6.82 -5.40
CA GLU A 34 -38.21 -8.21 -5.78
C GLU A 34 -36.77 -8.65 -5.54
N MET A 35 -35.80 -7.80 -5.90
CA MET A 35 -34.38 -8.15 -5.85
C MET A 35 -33.74 -8.06 -4.46
N PHE A 36 -34.16 -7.08 -3.65
CA PHE A 36 -33.55 -6.82 -2.34
C PHE A 36 -34.50 -7.12 -1.18
N GLY A 37 -35.81 -7.17 -1.42
CA GLY A 37 -36.82 -7.28 -0.35
C GLY A 37 -37.14 -5.93 0.29
N LYS A 38 -38.41 -5.74 0.69
CA LYS A 38 -38.91 -4.45 1.23
C LYS A 38 -38.07 -3.90 2.39
N GLN A 39 -37.68 -4.76 3.32
CA GLN A 39 -36.91 -4.34 4.50
C GLN A 39 -35.51 -3.85 4.13
N ARG A 40 -34.82 -4.57 3.23
CA ARG A 40 -33.48 -4.19 2.78
C ARG A 40 -33.49 -2.93 1.94
N CYS A 41 -34.51 -2.74 1.08
CA CYS A 41 -34.70 -1.49 0.35
C CYS A 41 -34.76 -0.29 1.31
N ARG A 42 -35.54 -0.38 2.40
CA ARG A 42 -35.62 0.68 3.42
C ARG A 42 -34.28 0.98 4.09
N GLU A 43 -33.47 -0.05 4.36
CA GLU A 43 -32.13 0.12 4.92
C GLU A 43 -31.18 0.81 3.94
N LEU A 44 -31.21 0.41 2.67
CA LEU A 44 -30.37 0.98 1.62
C LEU A 44 -30.80 2.41 1.25
N GLU A 45 -32.11 2.72 1.32
CA GLU A 45 -32.63 4.08 1.13
C GLU A 45 -32.14 5.05 2.20
N LYS A 46 -32.01 4.60 3.45
CA LYS A 46 -31.42 5.43 4.51
C LYS A 46 -29.97 5.81 4.20
N GLN A 47 -29.26 5.03 3.39
CA GLN A 47 -27.87 5.27 3.00
C GLN A 47 -27.71 5.93 1.63
N ASP A 48 -28.80 6.12 0.87
CA ASP A 48 -28.77 6.58 -0.53
C ASP A 48 -28.05 7.94 -0.68
N HIS A 49 -28.25 8.83 0.29
CA HIS A 49 -27.62 10.15 0.33
C HIS A 49 -26.08 10.12 0.36
N LEU A 50 -25.46 9.01 0.74
CA LEU A 50 -23.99 8.86 0.79
C LEU A 50 -23.38 8.58 -0.59
N TYR A 51 -24.18 8.13 -1.57
CA TYR A 51 -23.69 7.67 -2.86
C TYR A 51 -24.34 8.44 -4.00
N ASN A 52 -23.61 9.41 -4.55
CA ASN A 52 -24.10 10.20 -5.67
C ASN A 52 -24.29 9.35 -6.95
N GLU A 53 -24.93 9.97 -7.95
CA GLU A 53 -25.23 9.33 -9.23
C GLU A 53 -24.00 8.67 -9.88
N ASN A 54 -22.86 9.31 -9.72
CA ASN A 54 -21.62 8.97 -10.41
C ASN A 54 -20.66 8.11 -9.57
N SER A 55 -21.08 7.62 -8.41
CA SER A 55 -20.17 6.91 -7.47
C SER A 55 -19.67 5.61 -8.07
N LEU A 56 -20.56 4.78 -8.64
CA LEU A 56 -20.17 3.52 -9.30
C LEU A 56 -19.27 3.78 -10.51
N LEU A 57 -19.61 4.76 -11.36
CA LEU A 57 -18.79 5.15 -12.51
C LEU A 57 -17.40 5.66 -12.09
N SER A 58 -17.33 6.48 -11.05
CA SER A 58 -16.07 7.02 -10.51
C SER A 58 -15.19 5.92 -9.93
N MET A 59 -15.79 4.99 -9.19
CA MET A 59 -15.14 3.78 -8.67
C MET A 59 -14.53 2.97 -9.81
N MET A 60 -15.30 2.68 -10.85
CA MET A 60 -14.83 1.89 -11.99
C MET A 60 -13.75 2.59 -12.80
N LYS A 61 -13.86 3.91 -12.98
CA LYS A 61 -12.83 4.72 -13.64
C LYS A 61 -11.53 4.72 -12.84
N ALA A 62 -11.60 4.74 -11.50
CA ALA A 62 -10.43 4.67 -10.64
C ALA A 62 -9.74 3.30 -10.71
N VAL A 63 -10.52 2.22 -10.65
CA VAL A 63 -10.02 0.83 -10.76
C VAL A 63 -9.42 0.59 -12.15
N SER A 64 -10.10 1.01 -13.23
CA SER A 64 -9.65 0.79 -14.60
C SER A 64 -8.31 1.46 -14.93
N LYS A 65 -7.95 2.56 -14.24
CA LYS A 65 -6.65 3.22 -14.40
C LYS A 65 -5.48 2.44 -13.80
N ARG A 66 -5.77 1.51 -12.89
CA ARG A 66 -4.79 0.78 -12.06
C ARG A 66 -4.72 -0.70 -12.41
N LEU A 67 -5.71 -1.21 -13.14
CA LEU A 67 -5.60 -2.53 -13.73
C LEU A 67 -4.43 -2.53 -14.72
N PRO A 68 -3.56 -3.56 -14.69
CA PRO A 68 -2.38 -3.63 -15.53
C PRO A 68 -2.77 -3.36 -16.98
N THR A 69 -2.38 -2.19 -17.47
CA THR A 69 -2.53 -1.89 -18.88
C THR A 69 -1.37 -2.61 -19.53
N ILE A 70 -1.54 -3.90 -19.86
CA ILE A 70 -0.52 -4.70 -20.58
C ILE A 70 -0.35 -4.09 -21.96
N GLU A 71 0.38 -2.98 -22.07
CA GLU A 71 0.80 -2.41 -23.35
C GLU A 71 1.58 -3.52 -24.06
N GLY A 72 1.02 -3.98 -25.18
CA GLY A 72 1.57 -5.10 -25.91
C GLY A 72 3.04 -4.84 -26.21
N ALA A 73 3.92 -5.66 -25.63
CA ALA A 73 5.31 -5.74 -26.03
C ALA A 73 5.35 -6.30 -27.45
N GLY A 74 5.19 -5.44 -28.46
CA GLY A 74 5.12 -5.93 -29.84
C GLY A 74 4.58 -4.94 -30.86
N SER A 75 5.22 -3.79 -31.02
CA SER A 75 5.26 -3.09 -32.31
C SER A 75 6.37 -2.05 -32.29
N SER A 76 7.62 -2.51 -32.25
CA SER A 76 8.78 -1.73 -32.68
C SER A 76 8.69 -1.52 -34.20
N LYS A 77 7.78 -0.66 -34.66
CA LYS A 77 7.88 -0.11 -36.01
C LYS A 77 9.09 0.82 -36.02
N LYS A 78 10.24 0.26 -36.41
CA LYS A 78 11.41 0.99 -36.90
C LYS A 78 10.91 2.01 -37.93
N GLN A 79 10.79 3.27 -37.55
CA GLN A 79 10.86 4.36 -38.53
C GLN A 79 12.31 4.39 -39.03
N LYS A 80 12.53 3.74 -40.17
CA LYS A 80 13.75 3.85 -40.97
C LYS A 80 13.77 5.26 -41.54
N LYS A 81 14.29 6.23 -40.77
CA LYS A 81 14.61 7.56 -41.26
C LYS A 81 15.92 7.44 -42.03
N ILE A 82 15.81 7.37 -43.35
CA ILE A 82 16.94 7.48 -44.28
C ILE A 82 17.47 8.90 -44.16
N GLY A 83 18.61 9.05 -43.47
CA GLY A 83 19.40 10.27 -43.45
C GLY A 83 20.32 10.31 -44.66
N LYS A 84 20.20 11.37 -45.45
CA LYS A 84 21.23 11.78 -46.41
C LYS A 84 22.43 12.33 -45.65
N THR A 85 23.60 11.86 -46.06
CA THR A 85 24.94 12.32 -45.71
C THR A 85 25.16 13.73 -46.23
N GLU A 86 25.74 14.61 -45.41
CA GLU A 86 26.67 15.65 -45.88
C GLU A 86 27.65 16.00 -44.76
N GLN A 87 28.92 16.05 -45.16
CA GLN A 87 30.11 16.29 -44.34
C GLN A 87 30.23 17.77 -43.95
N LYS A 88 30.74 18.03 -42.73
CA LYS A 88 31.75 19.09 -42.50
C LYS A 88 32.35 19.02 -41.09
N ASP A 89 33.61 18.59 -41.08
CA ASP A 89 34.79 19.11 -40.39
C ASP A 89 34.72 19.98 -39.12
N ASN A 90 35.60 19.55 -38.20
CA ASN A 90 36.49 20.31 -37.31
C ASN A 90 35.94 20.99 -36.04
N SER A 91 36.56 20.60 -34.92
CA SER A 91 37.24 21.48 -33.96
C SER A 91 37.01 21.04 -32.51
N ALA A 92 38.11 20.96 -31.78
CA ALA A 92 38.23 20.57 -30.39
C ALA A 92 37.42 21.44 -29.42
N ASP A 93 36.95 20.84 -28.33
CA ASP A 93 37.22 21.39 -26.99
C ASP A 93 36.88 20.41 -25.87
N ILE A 94 37.88 20.11 -25.05
CA ILE A 94 37.77 19.34 -23.82
C ILE A 94 37.20 20.28 -22.76
N LYS A 95 35.94 20.09 -22.36
CA LYS A 95 35.37 20.66 -21.13
C LYS A 95 34.84 19.59 -20.22
N VAL A 96 35.69 19.23 -19.26
CA VAL A 96 35.32 18.56 -18.01
C VAL A 96 34.31 19.44 -17.28
N LYS A 97 33.04 19.00 -17.25
CA LYS A 97 32.04 19.51 -16.31
C LYS A 97 31.61 18.35 -15.41
N LYS A 98 32.21 18.31 -14.21
CA LYS A 98 31.64 17.65 -13.04
C LYS A 98 30.23 18.17 -12.83
N LYS A 99 29.25 17.27 -12.89
CA LYS A 99 27.88 17.55 -12.45
C LYS A 99 27.40 16.31 -11.71
N ASP A 100 27.78 16.24 -10.43
CA ASP A 100 27.17 15.33 -9.47
C ASP A 100 25.72 15.76 -9.30
N LYS A 101 24.85 15.13 -10.08
CA LYS A 101 23.41 15.20 -9.94
C LYS A 101 22.97 13.82 -9.49
N GLU A 102 23.15 13.56 -8.19
CA GLU A 102 22.50 12.44 -7.52
C GLU A 102 21.00 12.57 -7.78
N SER A 103 20.53 11.73 -8.68
CA SER A 103 19.14 11.59 -9.04
C SER A 103 18.49 10.79 -7.92
N ALA A 104 17.72 11.49 -7.08
CA ALA A 104 16.67 10.86 -6.31
C ALA A 104 15.64 10.31 -7.30
N THR A 105 15.89 9.09 -7.79
CA THR A 105 14.94 8.30 -8.56
C THR A 105 13.82 7.93 -7.60
N ILE A 106 12.82 8.80 -7.52
CA ILE A 106 11.52 8.51 -6.93
C ILE A 106 10.92 7.42 -7.81
N CYS A 107 11.10 6.17 -7.39
CA CYS A 107 10.40 5.04 -7.97
C CYS A 107 8.90 5.26 -7.79
N LYS A 108 8.24 5.77 -8.83
CA LYS A 108 6.79 5.64 -9.03
C LYS A 108 6.51 4.15 -9.25
N SER A 109 6.54 3.38 -8.18
CA SER A 109 6.00 2.03 -8.16
C SER A 109 4.49 2.15 -8.10
N SER A 110 3.87 2.33 -9.26
CA SER A 110 2.50 1.84 -9.43
C SER A 110 2.55 0.35 -9.15
N HIS A 111 2.00 -0.06 -8.01
CA HIS A 111 1.74 -1.45 -7.68
C HIS A 111 0.80 -2.04 -8.74
N ASP A 112 1.37 -2.59 -9.80
CA ASP A 112 0.67 -3.45 -10.74
C ASP A 112 0.57 -4.83 -10.10
N TYR A 113 -0.62 -5.16 -9.63
CA TYR A 113 -0.95 -6.53 -9.26
C TYR A 113 -1.05 -7.34 -10.56
N GLY A 114 0.00 -8.10 -10.91
CA GLY A 114 -0.06 -8.92 -12.12
C GLY A 114 1.07 -9.92 -12.27
N ALA A 115 0.81 -11.15 -11.80
CA ALA A 115 1.51 -12.34 -12.26
C ALA A 115 1.40 -12.48 -13.79
N ALA A 116 2.49 -12.90 -14.42
CA ALA A 116 2.59 -13.06 -15.85
C ALA A 116 1.65 -14.18 -16.36
N THR A 117 0.56 -13.81 -17.02
CA THR A 117 -0.24 -14.73 -17.83
C THR A 117 -0.58 -14.11 -19.18
N THR A 118 -0.40 -14.94 -20.20
CA THR A 118 -0.68 -14.83 -21.63
C THR A 118 -1.82 -13.90 -22.07
N GLY A 119 -1.48 -12.89 -22.88
CA GLY A 119 -2.27 -12.44 -24.05
C GLY A 119 -3.76 -12.11 -23.88
N SER A 120 -4.24 -11.73 -22.71
CA SER A 120 -5.67 -11.46 -22.48
C SER A 120 -6.12 -10.13 -23.11
N VAL A 121 -7.24 -10.15 -23.83
CA VAL A 121 -7.91 -8.96 -24.38
C VAL A 121 -8.25 -7.99 -23.25
N LYS A 122 -7.88 -6.70 -23.41
CA LYS A 122 -8.17 -5.63 -22.45
C LYS A 122 -9.65 -5.24 -22.50
N GLU A 123 -10.52 -6.07 -21.96
CA GLU A 123 -11.91 -5.69 -21.77
C GLU A 123 -12.03 -4.65 -20.65
N LYS A 124 -12.69 -3.52 -20.94
CA LYS A 124 -13.00 -2.51 -19.93
C LYS A 124 -14.16 -3.00 -19.07
N ILE A 125 -13.98 -3.00 -17.76
CA ILE A 125 -15.07 -3.32 -16.83
C ILE A 125 -16.08 -2.16 -16.88
N THR A 126 -17.30 -2.44 -17.35
CA THR A 126 -18.41 -1.47 -17.39
C THR A 126 -19.33 -1.63 -16.18
N PRO A 127 -20.08 -0.58 -15.76
CA PRO A 127 -21.03 -0.69 -14.64
C PRO A 127 -22.02 -1.84 -14.80
N GLU A 128 -22.49 -2.05 -16.02
CA GLU A 128 -23.40 -3.14 -16.35
C GLU A 128 -22.74 -4.51 -16.16
N LEU A 129 -21.48 -4.68 -16.57
CA LEU A 129 -20.72 -5.92 -16.38
C LEU A 129 -20.42 -6.18 -14.90
N ALA A 130 -20.13 -5.13 -14.12
CA ALA A 130 -19.91 -5.24 -12.68
C ALA A 130 -21.19 -5.65 -11.92
N VAL A 131 -22.32 -5.03 -12.25
CA VAL A 131 -23.63 -5.36 -11.68
C VAL A 131 -24.09 -6.75 -12.13
N PHE A 132 -23.86 -7.10 -13.40
CA PHE A 132 -24.12 -8.45 -13.91
C PHE A 132 -23.32 -9.49 -13.12
N ASN A 133 -22.00 -9.30 -12.98
CA ASN A 133 -21.14 -10.21 -12.22
C ASN A 133 -21.59 -10.35 -10.76
N TYR A 134 -22.05 -9.26 -10.14
CA TYR A 134 -22.58 -9.29 -8.77
C TYR A 134 -23.77 -10.25 -8.62
N PHE A 135 -24.73 -10.22 -9.54
CA PHE A 135 -25.90 -11.12 -9.51
C PHE A 135 -25.56 -12.54 -9.99
N TYR A 136 -24.63 -12.65 -10.94
CA TYR A 136 -24.14 -13.92 -11.46
C TYR A 136 -23.40 -14.74 -10.40
N GLU A 137 -22.47 -14.15 -9.64
CA GLU A 137 -21.75 -14.81 -8.53
C GLU A 137 -22.70 -15.32 -7.43
N ARG A 138 -23.86 -14.69 -7.28
CA ARG A 138 -24.90 -15.06 -6.30
C ARG A 138 -25.93 -16.04 -6.85
N GLN A 139 -25.80 -16.46 -8.11
CA GLN A 139 -26.75 -17.36 -8.78
C GLN A 139 -28.19 -16.82 -8.77
N GLN A 140 -28.35 -15.49 -8.86
CA GLN A 140 -29.66 -14.84 -8.85
C GLN A 140 -30.20 -14.70 -10.28
N GLU A 141 -30.52 -15.83 -10.94
CA GLU A 141 -30.93 -15.87 -12.34
C GLU A 141 -32.18 -15.04 -12.65
N GLN A 142 -33.13 -15.00 -11.71
CA GLN A 142 -34.34 -14.16 -11.82
C GLN A 142 -33.97 -12.68 -11.96
N ALA A 143 -33.09 -12.20 -11.08
CA ALA A 143 -32.59 -10.83 -11.12
C ALA A 143 -31.86 -10.52 -12.44
N LEU A 144 -31.07 -11.46 -12.96
CA LEU A 144 -30.39 -11.30 -14.24
C LEU A 144 -31.37 -11.22 -15.41
N THR A 145 -32.39 -12.08 -15.43
CA THR A 145 -33.44 -12.10 -16.45
C THR A 145 -34.26 -10.82 -16.45
N LEU A 146 -34.54 -10.27 -15.26
CA LEU A 146 -35.29 -9.03 -15.11
C LEU A 146 -34.45 -7.80 -15.49
N LEU A 147 -33.15 -7.81 -15.18
CA LEU A 147 -32.26 -6.67 -15.43
C LEU A 147 -31.75 -6.59 -16.87
N PHE A 148 -31.48 -7.73 -17.51
CA PHE A 148 -30.81 -7.78 -18.82
C PHE A 148 -31.63 -8.60 -19.80
N ASP A 149 -31.76 -8.10 -21.03
CA ASP A 149 -32.27 -8.87 -22.15
C ASP A 149 -31.39 -10.09 -22.41
N GLU A 150 -31.98 -11.14 -22.97
CA GLU A 150 -31.31 -12.42 -23.21
C GLU A 150 -29.99 -12.27 -23.99
N LYS A 151 -30.01 -11.53 -25.10
CA LYS A 151 -28.82 -11.26 -25.92
C LYS A 151 -27.72 -10.57 -25.13
N LYS A 152 -28.06 -9.56 -24.31
CA LYS A 152 -27.09 -8.85 -23.47
C LYS A 152 -26.56 -9.72 -22.34
N ARG A 153 -27.41 -10.55 -21.73
CA ARG A 153 -27.03 -11.50 -20.68
C ARG A 153 -26.04 -12.54 -21.21
N GLU A 154 -26.27 -13.11 -22.39
CA GLU A 154 -25.30 -13.99 -23.04
C GLU A 154 -23.96 -13.28 -23.33
N ALA A 155 -24.03 -12.05 -23.85
CA ALA A 155 -22.84 -11.28 -24.15
C ALA A 155 -22.03 -10.95 -22.88
N LEU A 156 -22.70 -10.56 -21.79
CA LEU A 156 -22.06 -10.30 -20.50
C LEU A 156 -21.56 -11.58 -19.84
N GLY A 157 -22.30 -12.69 -19.95
CA GLY A 157 -21.89 -14.02 -19.48
C GLY A 157 -20.59 -14.47 -20.12
N LYS A 158 -20.50 -14.41 -21.46
CA LYS A 158 -19.27 -14.72 -22.21
C LYS A 158 -18.09 -13.85 -21.76
N LYS A 159 -18.32 -12.58 -21.43
CA LYS A 159 -17.27 -11.69 -20.90
C LYS A 159 -16.83 -12.09 -19.50
N VAL A 160 -17.78 -12.40 -18.61
CA VAL A 160 -17.45 -12.89 -17.26
C VAL A 160 -16.66 -14.19 -17.36
N GLU A 161 -17.06 -15.13 -18.21
CA GLU A 161 -16.33 -16.39 -18.46
C GLU A 161 -14.93 -16.13 -19.04
N THR A 162 -14.83 -15.22 -20.01
CA THR A 162 -13.54 -14.85 -20.65
C THR A 162 -12.58 -14.21 -19.65
N MET A 163 -13.08 -13.37 -18.75
CA MET A 163 -12.27 -12.77 -17.68
C MET A 163 -12.01 -13.76 -16.53
N GLY A 164 -12.89 -14.73 -16.30
CA GLY A 164 -12.73 -15.78 -15.31
C GLY A 164 -12.37 -15.24 -13.92
N ILE A 165 -11.29 -15.78 -13.35
CA ILE A 165 -10.76 -15.43 -12.02
C ILE A 165 -10.34 -13.95 -11.93
N TRP A 166 -10.15 -13.26 -13.06
CA TRP A 166 -9.73 -11.86 -13.08
C TRP A 166 -10.86 -10.86 -12.85
N MET A 167 -12.13 -11.25 -12.90
CA MET A 167 -13.23 -10.32 -12.63
C MET A 167 -13.30 -10.01 -11.13
N PRO A 168 -12.94 -8.79 -10.68
CA PRO A 168 -13.09 -8.44 -9.27
C PRO A 168 -14.56 -8.32 -8.91
N THR A 169 -14.92 -8.81 -7.72
CA THR A 169 -16.26 -8.57 -7.16
C THR A 169 -16.50 -7.07 -7.00
N VAL A 170 -17.77 -6.63 -7.00
CA VAL A 170 -18.12 -5.23 -6.72
C VAL A 170 -17.57 -4.78 -5.37
N ARG A 171 -17.57 -5.68 -4.38
CA ARG A 171 -16.97 -5.45 -3.06
C ARG A 171 -15.48 -5.14 -3.17
N ARG A 172 -14.73 -5.92 -3.95
CA ARG A 172 -13.30 -5.72 -4.18
C ARG A 172 -13.00 -4.40 -4.87
N MET A 173 -13.78 -4.08 -5.91
CA MET A 173 -13.67 -2.82 -6.62
C MET A 173 -13.92 -1.62 -5.70
N TYR A 174 -14.95 -1.72 -4.85
CA TYR A 174 -15.30 -0.67 -3.91
C TYR A 174 -14.24 -0.49 -2.82
N ALA A 175 -13.79 -1.58 -2.19
CA ALA A 175 -12.74 -1.52 -1.18
C ALA A 175 -11.46 -0.90 -1.74
N HIS A 176 -11.07 -1.25 -2.97
CA HIS A 176 -9.93 -0.65 -3.64
C HIS A 176 -10.11 0.86 -3.88
N TYR A 177 -11.28 1.27 -4.36
CA TYR A 177 -11.60 2.68 -4.56
C TYR A 177 -11.52 3.49 -3.25
N ARG A 178 -12.14 2.97 -2.18
CA ARG A 178 -12.12 3.60 -0.85
C ARG A 178 -10.70 3.74 -0.34
N TYR A 179 -9.89 2.68 -0.45
CA TYR A 179 -8.47 2.71 -0.11
C TYR A 179 -7.74 3.82 -0.86
N LEU A 180 -7.93 3.94 -2.19
CA LEU A 180 -7.28 4.97 -3.00
C LEU A 180 -7.67 6.39 -2.57
N GLN A 181 -8.96 6.64 -2.31
CA GLN A 181 -9.44 7.94 -1.84
C GLN A 181 -8.78 8.33 -0.51
N MET A 182 -8.76 7.39 0.44
CA MET A 182 -8.17 7.63 1.75
C MET A 182 -6.65 7.77 1.66
N LYS A 183 -5.97 7.01 0.79
CA LYS A 183 -4.50 7.05 0.62
C LYS A 183 -4.00 8.43 0.21
N ASP A 184 -4.74 9.13 -0.65
CA ASP A 184 -4.36 10.47 -1.07
C ASP A 184 -4.44 11.50 0.07
N GLN A 185 -5.41 11.34 0.98
CA GLN A 185 -5.57 12.19 2.16
C GLN A 185 -4.59 11.82 3.28
N ASN A 186 -4.13 10.56 3.32
CA ASN A 186 -3.42 9.96 4.44
C ASN A 186 -2.01 9.47 4.09
N ARG A 187 -1.32 10.16 3.17
CA ARG A 187 0.00 9.76 2.64
C ARG A 187 1.10 9.56 3.70
N LEU A 188 0.93 10.14 4.88
CA LEU A 188 1.94 10.20 5.95
C LEU A 188 1.63 9.31 7.15
N THR A 189 0.50 8.60 7.09
CA THR A 189 0.07 7.64 8.11
C THR A 189 0.36 6.21 7.67
N LEU A 190 0.46 5.31 8.64
CA LEU A 190 0.63 3.90 8.36
C LEU A 190 -0.71 3.29 7.94
N GLU A 191 -0.69 2.44 6.93
CA GLU A 191 -1.84 1.64 6.52
C GLU A 191 -2.02 0.48 7.52
N ILE A 192 -3.25 0.19 7.93
CA ILE A 192 -3.58 -0.97 8.77
C ILE A 192 -4.32 -1.99 7.91
N TRP A 193 -3.78 -3.21 7.88
CA TRP A 193 -4.27 -4.33 7.09
C TRP A 193 -4.56 -5.53 8.00
N ASN A 194 -5.68 -6.23 7.79
CA ASN A 194 -6.01 -7.49 8.47
C ASN A 194 -5.59 -8.67 7.59
N CYS A 195 -4.72 -9.56 8.07
CA CYS A 195 -4.39 -10.75 7.29
C CYS A 195 -5.60 -11.69 7.18
N GLU A 196 -6.01 -12.04 5.95
CA GLU A 196 -7.17 -12.92 5.75
C GLU A 196 -7.01 -14.32 6.35
N LEU A 197 -5.77 -14.84 6.46
CA LEU A 197 -5.53 -16.18 7.00
C LEU A 197 -5.47 -16.19 8.53
N CYS A 198 -4.59 -15.39 9.13
CA CYS A 198 -4.36 -15.42 10.58
C CYS A 198 -5.08 -14.32 11.38
N LYS A 199 -5.84 -13.45 10.70
CA LYS A 199 -6.64 -12.37 11.28
C LYS A 199 -5.84 -11.36 12.13
N LYS A 200 -4.52 -11.30 11.94
CA LYS A 200 -3.64 -10.32 12.61
C LYS A 200 -3.63 -8.98 11.87
N ASP A 201 -3.70 -7.90 12.64
CA ASP A 201 -3.57 -6.53 12.13
C ASP A 201 -2.10 -6.15 11.96
N LEU A 202 -1.77 -5.63 10.79
CA LEU A 202 -0.41 -5.28 10.37
C LEU A 202 -0.36 -3.83 9.93
N LYS A 203 0.70 -3.15 10.39
CA LYS A 203 0.96 -1.75 10.04
C LYS A 203 1.99 -1.70 8.91
N SER A 204 1.63 -1.08 7.79
CA SER A 204 2.46 -0.96 6.60
C SER A 204 2.76 0.49 6.26
N SER A 205 3.99 0.77 5.83
CA SER A 205 4.44 2.12 5.41
C SER A 205 4.16 2.41 3.92
N GLY A 206 3.15 1.79 3.33
CA GLY A 206 2.69 2.01 1.95
C GLY A 206 3.51 1.31 0.85
N ARG A 207 4.65 0.70 1.20
CA ARG A 207 5.48 -0.13 0.28
C ARG A 207 5.24 -1.63 0.41
N ALA A 208 4.22 -2.03 1.17
CA ALA A 208 3.85 -3.42 1.44
C ALA A 208 4.96 -4.33 2.02
N LEU A 209 6.12 -3.78 2.44
CA LEU A 209 7.25 -4.59 2.92
C LEU A 209 6.91 -5.42 4.16
N GLU A 210 6.18 -4.84 5.10
CA GLU A 210 5.76 -5.58 6.30
C GLU A 210 4.69 -6.63 5.98
N LEU A 211 3.85 -6.38 4.97
CA LEU A 211 2.89 -7.37 4.48
C LEU A 211 3.62 -8.54 3.82
N MET A 212 4.60 -8.28 2.97
CA MET A 212 5.43 -9.33 2.33
C MET A 212 6.21 -10.15 3.36
N ARG A 213 6.79 -9.52 4.37
CA ARG A 213 7.47 -10.25 5.47
C ARG A 213 6.49 -11.14 6.22
N HIS A 214 5.28 -10.66 6.46
CA HIS A 214 4.23 -11.45 7.08
C HIS A 214 3.80 -12.64 6.21
N ILE A 215 3.78 -12.49 4.88
CA ILE A 215 3.50 -13.60 3.95
C ILE A 215 4.48 -14.76 4.15
N GLY A 216 5.77 -14.49 4.41
CA GLY A 216 6.75 -15.55 4.70
C GLY A 216 6.52 -16.30 6.02
N ILE A 217 5.50 -15.94 6.82
CA ILE A 217 5.02 -16.78 7.94
C ILE A 217 4.11 -17.91 7.42
N HIS A 218 3.33 -17.63 6.37
CA HIS A 218 2.34 -18.55 5.82
C HIS A 218 2.90 -19.35 4.64
N GLU A 219 3.72 -18.72 3.81
CA GLU A 219 4.32 -19.30 2.62
C GLU A 219 5.77 -19.71 2.90
N ASP A 220 6.15 -20.91 2.45
CA ASP A 220 7.51 -21.45 2.61
C ASP A 220 8.45 -20.86 1.56
N ILE A 221 8.67 -19.54 1.62
CA ILE A 221 9.54 -18.83 0.68
C ILE A 221 10.98 -18.90 1.19
N PRO A 222 11.89 -19.60 0.50
CA PRO A 222 13.23 -19.80 1.03
C PRO A 222 14.08 -18.54 0.90
N CYS A 223 14.80 -18.24 1.97
CA CYS A 223 15.83 -17.23 2.13
C CYS A 223 17.13 -17.95 2.53
N PRO A 224 17.93 -18.41 1.57
CA PRO A 224 19.17 -19.14 1.85
C PRO A 224 20.18 -18.26 2.58
N CYS A 225 21.02 -18.88 3.43
CA CYS A 225 22.17 -18.22 4.03
C CYS A 225 23.20 -17.83 2.96
N ILE A 226 23.89 -16.71 3.18
CA ILE A 226 24.90 -16.17 2.24
C ILE A 226 26.34 -16.55 2.63
N VAL A 227 26.52 -17.26 3.74
CA VAL A 227 27.85 -17.67 4.23
C VAL A 227 28.19 -19.03 3.64
N GLU A 228 29.35 -19.13 2.99
CA GLU A 228 29.82 -20.39 2.40
C GLU A 228 29.91 -21.51 3.45
N GLY A 229 29.40 -22.70 3.09
CA GLY A 229 29.33 -23.85 3.98
C GLY A 229 28.16 -23.83 4.98
N CYS A 230 27.25 -22.86 4.91
CA CYS A 230 26.02 -22.85 5.70
C CYS A 230 24.79 -23.21 4.86
N ASP A 231 24.25 -24.42 5.04
CA ASP A 231 23.08 -24.91 4.32
C ASP A 231 21.74 -24.41 4.89
N ALA A 232 21.77 -23.49 5.86
CA ALA A 232 20.57 -22.98 6.49
C ALA A 232 19.71 -22.20 5.48
N THR A 233 18.43 -22.60 5.36
CA THR A 233 17.43 -21.90 4.57
C THR A 233 16.30 -21.45 5.48
N LEU A 234 16.07 -20.13 5.52
CA LEU A 234 15.11 -19.51 6.42
C LEU A 234 13.87 -19.08 5.64
N ARG A 235 12.74 -18.82 6.32
CA ARG A 235 11.50 -18.41 5.63
C ARG A 235 11.35 -16.91 5.43
N ARG A 236 12.13 -16.09 6.15
CA ARG A 236 11.95 -14.64 6.16
C ARG A 236 13.28 -13.89 6.24
N PRO A 237 13.41 -12.72 5.59
CA PRO A 237 14.64 -11.93 5.63
C PRO A 237 15.05 -11.46 7.04
N ASP A 238 14.10 -11.17 7.93
CA ASP A 238 14.38 -10.80 9.33
C ASP A 238 15.00 -11.98 10.10
N THR A 239 14.46 -13.19 9.91
CA THR A 239 15.04 -14.40 10.51
C THR A 239 16.41 -14.74 9.94
N LEU A 240 16.65 -14.48 8.65
CA LEU A 240 17.98 -14.63 8.05
C LEU A 240 18.97 -13.63 8.67
N GLY A 241 18.57 -12.36 8.87
CA GLY A 241 19.42 -11.37 9.53
C GLY A 241 19.80 -11.76 10.96
N ILE A 242 18.86 -12.33 11.73
CA ILE A 242 19.12 -12.86 13.07
C ILE A 242 20.07 -14.07 13.00
N HIS A 243 19.84 -15.00 12.07
CA HIS A 243 20.71 -16.16 11.86
C HIS A 243 22.15 -15.75 11.53
N LEU A 244 22.36 -14.79 10.62
CA LEU A 244 23.68 -14.29 10.27
C LEU A 244 24.39 -13.66 11.47
N LYS A 245 23.65 -12.92 12.31
CA LYS A 245 24.18 -12.33 13.53
C LYS A 245 24.56 -13.41 14.57
N ASP A 246 23.70 -14.39 14.81
CA ASP A 246 23.84 -15.29 15.96
C ASP A 246 24.68 -16.53 15.65
N LYS A 247 24.62 -17.05 14.42
CA LYS A 247 25.36 -18.26 14.01
C LYS A 247 26.69 -17.95 13.31
N HIS A 248 26.80 -16.80 12.67
CA HIS A 248 28.01 -16.40 11.95
C HIS A 248 28.71 -15.17 12.55
N VAL A 249 28.17 -14.59 13.63
CA VAL A 249 28.71 -13.37 14.25
C VAL A 249 28.88 -12.24 13.21
N LEU A 250 28.00 -12.23 12.19
CA LEU A 250 28.09 -11.36 11.02
C LEU A 250 26.90 -10.40 10.99
N PRO A 251 26.90 -9.33 11.81
CA PRO A 251 25.88 -8.30 11.71
C PRO A 251 26.01 -7.55 10.37
N VAL A 252 24.90 -6.99 9.87
CA VAL A 252 24.87 -6.26 8.58
C VAL A 252 25.90 -5.14 8.51
N THR A 253 26.24 -4.51 9.63
CA THR A 253 27.26 -3.44 9.72
C THR A 253 28.70 -3.93 9.54
N SER A 254 28.95 -5.22 9.70
CA SER A 254 30.27 -5.85 9.58
C SER A 254 30.43 -6.65 8.28
N MET A 255 29.41 -6.68 7.44
CA MET A 255 29.48 -7.34 6.12
C MET A 255 30.38 -6.54 5.18
N ASN A 256 31.16 -7.25 4.36
CA ASN A 256 31.81 -6.63 3.21
C ASN A 256 30.76 -6.31 2.12
N SER A 257 31.19 -5.62 1.07
CA SER A 257 30.30 -5.22 -0.03
C SER A 257 29.62 -6.42 -0.70
N GLU A 258 30.37 -7.50 -0.97
CA GLU A 258 29.87 -8.70 -1.64
C GLU A 258 28.79 -9.41 -0.82
N GLN A 259 29.04 -9.66 0.46
CA GLN A 259 28.08 -10.24 1.39
C GLN A 259 26.80 -9.38 1.50
N TYR A 260 26.97 -8.06 1.59
CA TYR A 260 25.82 -7.16 1.64
C TYR A 260 24.98 -7.21 0.36
N TYR A 261 25.61 -7.26 -0.82
CA TYR A 261 24.90 -7.41 -2.09
C TYR A 261 24.20 -8.76 -2.19
N ALA A 262 24.84 -9.85 -1.76
CA ALA A 262 24.22 -11.18 -1.71
C ALA A 262 22.97 -11.18 -0.83
N LEU A 263 23.04 -10.59 0.37
CA LEU A 263 21.88 -10.44 1.26
C LEU A 263 20.75 -9.64 0.60
N LYS A 264 21.08 -8.56 -0.12
CA LYS A 264 20.08 -7.73 -0.82
C LYS A 264 19.43 -8.46 -1.99
N GLU A 265 20.16 -9.32 -2.68
CA GLU A 265 19.58 -10.15 -3.74
C GLU A 265 18.63 -11.20 -3.14
N VAL A 266 18.96 -11.82 -2.01
CA VAL A 266 18.03 -12.71 -1.28
C VAL A 266 16.75 -11.95 -0.87
N GLU A 267 16.86 -10.75 -0.29
CA GLU A 267 15.69 -9.92 0.05
C GLU A 267 14.82 -9.60 -1.18
N LYS A 268 15.44 -9.31 -2.32
CA LYS A 268 14.74 -8.98 -3.57
C LYS A 268 14.04 -10.21 -4.16
N GLN A 269 14.70 -11.37 -4.14
CA GLN A 269 14.11 -12.63 -4.57
C GLN A 269 12.93 -13.02 -3.68
N PHE A 270 13.05 -12.87 -2.36
CA PHE A 270 11.94 -13.06 -1.42
C PHE A 270 10.75 -12.17 -1.78
N ARG A 271 10.96 -10.86 -2.00
CA ARG A 271 9.87 -9.93 -2.37
C ARG A 271 9.20 -10.34 -3.67
N LYS A 272 9.97 -10.70 -4.69
CA LYS A 272 9.45 -11.16 -5.99
C LYS A 272 8.59 -12.43 -5.83
N ARG A 273 9.00 -13.36 -4.96
CA ARG A 273 8.25 -14.58 -4.67
C ARG A 273 7.03 -14.34 -3.78
N ALA A 274 7.08 -13.38 -2.86
CA ALA A 274 5.98 -13.03 -1.96
C ALA A 274 4.89 -12.20 -2.63
N GLU A 275 5.23 -11.43 -3.66
CA GLU A 275 4.32 -10.49 -4.34
C GLU A 275 3.02 -11.13 -4.87
N PRO A 276 3.02 -12.29 -5.54
CA PRO A 276 1.78 -12.95 -5.99
C PRO A 276 0.81 -13.28 -4.86
N PHE A 277 1.31 -13.45 -3.64
CA PHE A 277 0.49 -13.81 -2.48
C PHE A 277 -0.13 -12.59 -1.77
N LEU A 278 0.25 -11.36 -2.13
CA LEU A 278 -0.33 -10.15 -1.53
C LEU A 278 -1.85 -10.11 -1.72
N SER A 279 -2.33 -10.40 -2.93
CA SER A 279 -3.77 -10.35 -3.22
C SER A 279 -4.57 -11.46 -2.53
N LYS A 280 -3.91 -12.56 -2.13
CA LYS A 280 -4.47 -13.70 -1.39
C LYS A 280 -4.63 -13.37 0.10
N TYR A 281 -3.59 -12.79 0.72
CA TYR A 281 -3.58 -12.53 2.16
C TYR A 281 -4.01 -11.13 2.56
N PHE A 282 -3.84 -10.16 1.66
CA PHE A 282 -4.15 -8.74 1.85
C PHE A 282 -4.92 -8.20 0.64
N PRO A 283 -6.10 -8.77 0.32
CA PRO A 283 -6.97 -8.19 -0.69
C PRO A 283 -7.39 -6.75 -0.28
N PRO A 284 -7.88 -5.91 -1.20
CA PRO A 284 -8.36 -4.57 -0.85
C PRO A 284 -9.35 -4.53 0.33
N GLU A 285 -10.15 -5.58 0.51
CA GLU A 285 -11.10 -5.76 1.60
C GLU A 285 -10.45 -5.98 2.97
N ALA A 286 -9.19 -6.44 2.99
CA ALA A 286 -8.40 -6.57 4.20
C ALA A 286 -7.86 -5.23 4.69
N PHE A 287 -7.97 -4.16 3.90
CA PHE A 287 -7.62 -2.82 4.35
C PHE A 287 -8.64 -2.35 5.40
N ILE A 288 -8.17 -2.03 6.61
CA ILE A 288 -9.02 -1.58 7.70
C ILE A 288 -9.15 -0.05 7.66
N CYS A 289 -8.02 0.63 7.87
CA CYS A 289 -7.95 2.08 8.01
C CYS A 289 -6.52 2.58 7.93
N PHE A 290 -6.35 3.90 8.01
CA PHE A 290 -5.07 4.53 8.27
C PHE A 290 -4.91 4.74 9.78
N ASN A 291 -3.69 4.55 10.27
CA ASN A 291 -3.34 4.80 11.66
C ASN A 291 -3.30 6.31 11.92
N ASP A 292 -4.04 6.79 12.93
CA ASP A 292 -4.05 8.20 13.34
C ASP A 292 -2.65 8.72 13.70
N ARG A 293 -1.73 7.83 14.09
CA ARG A 293 -0.33 8.18 14.32
C ARG A 293 0.38 8.39 12.99
N LYS A 294 0.66 9.66 12.67
CA LYS A 294 1.63 10.04 11.63
C LYS A 294 2.97 9.34 11.89
N ASN A 295 3.64 8.96 10.81
CA ASN A 295 4.94 8.31 10.90
C ASN A 295 5.92 9.22 11.68
N ARG A 296 6.69 8.67 12.64
CA ARG A 296 7.51 9.45 13.61
C ARG A 296 8.48 10.43 12.94
N GLY A 297 8.86 10.19 11.68
CA GLY A 297 9.70 11.11 10.90
C GLY A 297 9.01 12.40 10.46
N VAL A 298 7.67 12.41 10.43
CA VAL A 298 6.82 13.51 9.91
C VAL A 298 6.29 14.40 11.04
N ALA A 299 6.41 13.97 12.30
CA ALA A 299 6.01 14.81 13.44
C ALA A 299 6.78 16.14 13.52
N ARG A 300 7.92 16.27 12.82
CA ARG A 300 8.63 17.55 12.66
C ARG A 300 7.86 18.58 11.84
N ASP A 301 6.87 18.16 11.07
CA ASP A 301 6.08 19.02 10.18
C ASP A 301 4.72 19.41 10.81
N LEU A 302 4.45 19.03 12.06
CA LEU A 302 3.20 19.36 12.77
C LEU A 302 3.28 20.67 13.55
N GLU A 303 4.47 21.09 13.96
CA GLU A 303 4.70 22.51 14.25
C GLU A 303 4.99 23.16 12.91
N ASP A 304 4.19 24.17 12.55
CA ASP A 304 4.54 25.13 11.51
C ASP A 304 6.00 25.50 11.76
N PRO A 305 6.98 25.18 10.88
CA PRO A 305 8.40 25.37 11.17
C PRO A 305 8.77 26.86 11.04
N LYS A 306 7.87 27.73 11.50
CA LYS A 306 8.12 29.11 11.80
C LYS A 306 9.06 29.12 12.98
N CYS A 307 10.32 29.40 12.70
CA CYS A 307 11.28 29.68 13.75
C CYS A 307 10.72 30.78 14.66
N ARG A 308 10.54 30.50 15.96
CA ARG A 308 10.02 31.51 16.91
C ARG A 308 10.85 32.80 16.93
N LYS A 309 12.13 32.74 16.56
CA LYS A 309 13.02 33.90 16.53
C LYS A 309 12.86 34.77 15.28
N CYS A 310 12.63 34.17 14.10
CA CYS A 310 12.63 34.92 12.84
C CYS A 310 11.30 34.89 12.09
N GLY A 311 10.32 34.11 12.54
CA GLY A 311 9.00 33.96 11.90
C GLY A 311 9.01 33.25 10.54
N GLN A 312 10.19 32.96 9.97
CA GLN A 312 10.29 32.35 8.65
C GLN A 312 10.07 30.83 8.71
N ILE A 313 9.34 30.32 7.71
CA ILE A 313 9.18 28.89 7.41
C ILE A 313 10.45 28.40 6.72
N ARG A 314 11.60 28.47 7.40
CA ARG A 314 12.87 27.93 6.91
C ARG A 314 13.43 26.94 7.90
N LYS A 315 13.90 25.80 7.40
CA LYS A 315 14.70 24.86 8.20
C LYS A 315 16.02 25.55 8.53
N HIS A 316 16.16 26.04 9.76
CA HIS A 316 17.48 26.39 10.29
C HIS A 316 18.24 25.09 10.56
N SER A 317 18.80 24.50 9.51
CA SER A 317 19.72 23.36 9.63
C SER A 317 21.15 23.85 9.47
N THR A 318 21.65 24.55 10.48
CA THR A 318 23.10 24.72 10.62
C THR A 318 23.65 23.38 11.14
N LYS A 319 24.61 22.76 10.44
CA LYS A 319 25.22 21.53 10.95
C LYS A 319 25.96 21.89 12.24
N VAL A 320 26.04 20.97 13.20
CA VAL A 320 26.74 21.22 14.48
C VAL A 320 28.20 21.63 14.24
N GLY A 321 28.83 21.14 13.18
CA GLY A 321 30.19 21.53 12.78
C GLY A 321 30.34 22.95 12.24
N ASP A 322 29.23 23.61 11.86
CA ASP A 322 29.23 24.99 11.34
C ASP A 322 28.92 26.02 12.45
N LEU A 323 28.75 25.57 13.70
CA LEU A 323 28.51 26.46 14.85
C LEU A 323 29.84 27.04 15.34
N ASN A 324 29.85 28.34 15.63
CA ASN A 324 30.99 28.94 16.32
C ASN A 324 31.06 28.48 17.79
N GLU A 325 32.18 28.73 18.46
CA GLU A 325 32.43 28.26 19.83
C GLU A 325 31.35 28.72 20.83
N ALA A 326 30.91 29.98 20.73
CA ALA A 326 29.85 30.52 21.57
C ALA A 326 28.49 29.83 21.33
N GLN A 327 28.13 29.56 20.07
CA GLN A 327 26.92 28.82 19.70
C GLN A 327 26.99 27.36 20.15
N LEU A 328 28.16 26.73 20.04
CA LEU A 328 28.38 25.36 20.49
C LEU A 328 28.27 25.24 22.01
N PHE A 329 28.79 26.24 22.75
CA PHE A 329 28.62 26.33 24.20
C PHE A 329 27.15 26.47 24.60
N GLN A 330 26.40 27.36 23.94
CA GLN A 330 24.96 27.52 24.15
C GLN A 330 24.19 26.23 23.84
N TYR A 331 24.53 25.55 22.75
CA TYR A 331 23.94 24.26 22.39
C TYR A 331 24.19 23.19 23.48
N LYS A 332 25.43 23.09 23.99
CA LYS A 332 25.77 22.17 25.10
C LYS A 332 24.97 22.49 26.37
N LYS A 333 24.85 23.78 26.73
CA LYS A 333 24.07 24.24 27.88
C LYS A 333 22.58 23.89 27.75
N ILE A 334 21.98 24.11 26.57
CA ILE A 334 20.59 23.72 26.29
C ILE A 334 20.41 22.21 26.44
N LYS A 335 21.35 21.40 25.94
CA LYS A 335 21.29 19.94 26.03
C LYS A 335 21.36 19.44 27.49
N LEU A 336 22.18 20.06 28.33
CA LEU A 336 22.26 19.77 29.76
C LEU A 336 20.96 20.15 30.48
N ASN A 337 20.49 21.38 30.28
CA ASN A 337 19.24 21.87 30.88
C ASN A 337 18.04 21.00 30.46
N PHE A 338 17.97 20.56 29.20
CA PHE A 338 16.93 19.65 28.75
C PHE A 338 16.98 18.31 29.48
N GLY A 339 18.17 17.75 29.72
CA GLY A 339 18.34 16.53 30.52
C GLY A 339 17.91 16.70 31.99
N GLU A 340 18.13 17.87 32.58
CA GLU A 340 17.64 18.20 33.92
C GLU A 340 16.12 18.33 33.96
N ILE A 341 15.53 19.07 33.01
CA ILE A 341 14.07 19.20 32.90
C ILE A 341 13.42 17.82 32.69
N MET A 342 13.97 16.98 31.80
CA MET A 342 13.44 15.63 31.59
C MET A 342 13.54 14.77 32.85
N ARG A 343 14.65 14.82 33.59
CA ARG A 343 14.77 14.08 34.87
C ARG A 343 13.75 14.54 35.91
N LYS A 344 13.45 15.84 35.95
CA LYS A 344 12.49 16.42 36.88
C LYS A 344 11.03 16.13 36.49
N GLU A 345 10.69 16.31 35.22
CA GLU A 345 9.30 16.30 34.75
C GLU A 345 8.81 14.90 34.33
N VAL A 346 9.68 14.03 33.78
CA VAL A 346 9.26 12.69 33.33
C VAL A 346 8.58 11.87 34.43
N PRO A 347 9.04 11.85 35.70
CA PRO A 347 8.33 11.18 36.77
C PRO A 347 6.88 11.66 36.97
N ASN A 348 6.60 12.96 36.76
CA ASN A 348 5.25 13.52 36.89
C ASN A 348 4.27 12.97 35.84
N TYR A 349 4.77 12.62 34.65
CA TYR A 349 3.96 12.06 33.58
C TYR A 349 3.89 10.53 33.60
N PHE A 350 4.85 9.88 34.25
CA PHE A 350 4.95 8.42 34.35
C PHE A 350 5.16 7.99 35.82
N PRO A 351 4.15 8.17 36.69
CA PRO A 351 4.28 7.92 38.13
C PRO A 351 4.55 6.44 38.51
N TYR A 352 4.48 5.51 37.56
CA TYR A 352 4.39 4.06 37.80
C TYR A 352 5.73 3.31 37.91
N LYS A 353 6.81 3.87 38.48
CA LYS A 353 8.10 3.14 38.53
C LYS A 353 8.87 3.08 39.84
N ASN A 354 8.37 3.63 40.94
CA ASN A 354 9.08 3.54 42.21
C ASN A 354 8.47 2.56 43.22
N GLU A 355 7.33 1.95 42.88
CA GLU A 355 6.69 0.90 43.67
C GLU A 355 6.61 -0.37 42.82
N LEU A 356 7.76 -0.97 42.52
CA LEU A 356 7.76 -2.42 42.34
C LEU A 356 7.77 -2.98 43.77
N PRO A 357 6.74 -3.72 44.19
CA PRO A 357 6.81 -4.47 45.44
C PRO A 357 8.09 -5.31 45.40
N GLU A 358 8.88 -5.27 46.47
CA GLU A 358 9.87 -6.30 46.72
C GLU A 358 9.10 -7.61 46.94
N GLU A 359 8.66 -8.25 45.86
CA GLU A 359 8.23 -9.64 45.90
C GLU A 359 9.48 -10.44 46.29
N GLU A 360 9.46 -10.89 47.54
CA GLU A 360 10.41 -11.83 48.11
C GLU A 360 10.61 -13.00 47.14
N PHE A 361 11.77 -13.03 46.50
CA PHE A 361 12.31 -14.25 45.92
C PHE A 361 12.64 -15.20 47.07
N VAL A 362 11.64 -15.97 47.51
CA VAL A 362 11.86 -17.18 48.30
C VAL A 362 12.37 -18.24 47.31
N CYS A 363 13.65 -18.59 47.44
CA CYS A 363 14.33 -19.65 46.70
C CYS A 363 13.75 -21.04 47.01
#